data_AF-A0A9D7ACQ7-F1
#
_entry.id   AF-A0A9D7ACQ7-F1
#
_cell.length_a   1.000
_cell.length_b   1.000
_cell.length_c   1.000
_cell.angle_alpha   90.00
_cell.angle_beta   90.00
_cell.angle_gamma   90.00
#
_symmetry.space_group_name_H-M   'P 1'
#
loop_
_entity.id
_entity.type
_entity.pdbx_description
1 polymer ?
#
loop_
_entity_poly.entity_id
_entity_poly.type
_entity_poly.pdbx_seq_one_letter_code
_entity_poly.pdbx_strand_id
1 'polypeptide(L)' 'MLADTETAPDDKLPDTGVGLDFERILSSVFVKSPVYGTRCSTVLLIDHKGVLTFSERTYNNCGPGDFTGAAFSFRTRI' A
#
# COMPACT_ATOMS: atom_id res chain seq x y z
N MET A 1 2.25 6.43 7.55
CA MET A 1 2.93 5.11 7.49
C MET A 1 2.24 4.23 6.45
N LEU A 2 2.75 3.05 6.04
CA LEU A 2 2.07 2.22 5.00
C LEU A 2 0.67 1.72 5.39
N ALA A 3 0.33 1.75 6.68
CA ALA A 3 -0.97 1.38 7.21
C ALA A 3 -1.91 2.58 7.42
N ASP A 4 -1.58 3.74 6.87
CA ASP A 4 -2.33 4.99 7.09
C ASP A 4 -3.64 5.01 6.31
N THR A 5 -4.74 5.23 7.03
CA THR A 5 -6.10 5.23 6.47
C THR A 5 -6.70 6.63 6.36
N GLU A 6 -5.90 7.69 6.55
CA GLU A 6 -6.37 9.06 6.36
C GLU A 6 -6.79 9.30 4.91
N THR A 7 -7.96 9.91 4.73
CA THR A 7 -8.50 10.27 3.41
C THR A 7 -8.23 11.75 3.15
N ALA A 8 -7.97 12.08 1.89
CA ALA A 8 -7.78 13.47 1.51
C ALA A 8 -9.13 14.23 1.54
N PRO A 9 -9.13 15.53 1.88
CA PRO A 9 -10.32 16.35 1.77
C PRO A 9 -10.73 16.51 0.30
N ASP A 10 -12.03 16.69 0.07
CA ASP A 10 -12.63 16.68 -1.28
C ASP A 10 -11.98 17.69 -2.25
N ASP A 11 -11.54 18.85 -1.76
CA ASP A 11 -10.90 19.91 -2.55
C ASP A 11 -9.51 19.53 -3.09
N LYS A 12 -8.93 18.45 -2.56
CA LYS A 12 -7.63 17.90 -2.99
C LYS A 12 -7.76 16.62 -3.79
N LEU A 13 -8.98 16.11 -3.98
CA LEU A 13 -9.20 14.91 -4.77
C LEU A 13 -8.98 15.21 -6.27
N PRO A 14 -8.32 14.31 -7.00
CA PRO A 14 -8.20 14.43 -8.44
C PRO A 14 -9.52 14.05 -9.11
N ASP A 15 -9.88 14.70 -10.22
CA ASP A 15 -10.99 14.27 -11.07
C ASP A 15 -10.49 13.19 -12.04
N THR A 16 -10.72 11.93 -11.67
CA THR A 16 -10.25 10.76 -12.43
C THR A 16 -11.37 10.07 -13.22
N GLY A 17 -12.62 10.53 -13.05
CA GLY A 17 -13.81 9.97 -13.70
C GLY A 17 -14.41 8.74 -13.02
N VAL A 18 -13.94 8.35 -11.83
CA VAL A 18 -14.52 7.24 -11.03
C VAL A 18 -15.63 7.69 -10.06
N GLY A 19 -15.82 9.02 -9.94
CA GLY A 19 -16.79 9.64 -9.06
C GLY A 19 -16.26 9.89 -7.66
N LEU A 20 -16.83 10.90 -7.00
CA LEU A 20 -16.33 11.46 -5.74
C LEU A 20 -16.20 10.43 -4.60
N ASP A 21 -17.16 9.50 -4.48
CA ASP A 21 -17.13 8.49 -3.43
C ASP A 21 -15.95 7.52 -3.58
N PHE A 22 -15.63 7.13 -4.82
CA PHE A 22 -14.45 6.31 -5.09
C PHE A 22 -13.16 7.11 -4.95
N GLU A 23 -13.14 8.38 -5.36
CA GLU A 23 -11.98 9.25 -5.18
C GLU A 23 -11.62 9.42 -3.70
N ARG A 24 -12.62 9.59 -2.83
CA ARG A 24 -12.43 9.58 -1.37
C ARG A 24 -11.82 8.27 -0.88
N ILE A 25 -12.39 7.12 -1.28
CA ILE A 25 -11.92 5.79 -0.87
C ILE A 25 -10.47 5.55 -1.32
N LEU A 26 -10.13 5.94 -2.55
CA LEU A 26 -8.83 5.70 -3.17
C LEU A 26 -7.75 6.71 -2.75
N SER A 27 -8.11 7.74 -1.99
CA SER A 27 -7.19 8.79 -1.57
C SER A 27 -6.24 8.40 -0.43
N SER A 28 -6.56 7.34 0.32
CA SER A 28 -5.74 6.88 1.43
C SER A 28 -4.60 5.96 0.99
N VAL A 29 -3.49 5.98 1.73
CA VAL A 29 -2.35 5.06 1.48
C VAL A 29 -2.77 3.60 1.68
N PHE A 30 -3.56 3.34 2.72
CA PHE A 30 -4.22 2.07 2.99
C PHE A 30 -5.71 2.21 2.72
N VAL A 31 -6.16 1.70 1.57
CA VAL A 31 -7.57 1.76 1.17
C VAL A 31 -8.36 0.74 1.98
N LYS A 32 -9.39 1.21 2.69
CA LYS A 32 -10.27 0.37 3.51
C LYS A 32 -11.72 0.63 3.12
N SER A 33 -12.32 -0.30 2.38
CA SER A 33 -13.77 -0.32 2.16
C SER A 33 -14.30 -1.76 2.14
N PRO A 34 -15.61 -1.95 2.30
CA PRO A 34 -16.24 -3.28 2.21
C PRO A 34 -16.12 -3.94 0.83
N VAL A 35 -15.91 -3.16 -0.23
CA VAL A 35 -15.96 -3.61 -1.62
C VAL A 35 -14.61 -3.57 -2.35
N TYR A 36 -13.66 -2.78 -1.85
CA TYR A 36 -12.32 -2.58 -2.43
C TYR A 36 -11.31 -2.12 -1.37
N GLY A 37 -10.11 -2.71 -1.33
CA GLY A 37 -9.12 -2.36 -0.30
C GLY A 37 -7.72 -2.88 -0.54
N THR A 38 -6.77 -2.36 0.25
CA THR A 38 -5.35 -2.72 0.18
C THR A 38 -5.15 -4.17 0.66
N ARG A 39 -4.71 -5.04 -0.26
CA ARG A 39 -4.43 -6.46 0.05
C ARG A 39 -3.01 -6.70 0.55
N CYS A 40 -2.04 -5.94 0.05
CA CYS A 40 -0.66 -6.04 0.48
C CYS A 40 0.04 -4.68 0.51
N SER A 41 1.15 -4.61 1.24
CA SER A 41 2.07 -3.48 1.23
C SER A 41 3.49 -4.00 1.14
N THR A 42 4.25 -3.46 0.18
CA THR A 42 5.55 -3.99 -0.21
C THR A 42 6.60 -2.89 -0.12
N VAL A 43 7.75 -3.23 0.46
CA VAL A 43 8.92 -2.37 0.55
C VAL A 43 10.06 -3.06 -0.18
N LEU A 44 10.70 -2.30 -1.07
CA LEU A 44 11.95 -2.64 -1.71
C LEU A 44 13.04 -1.74 -1.14
N LEU A 45 14.05 -2.34 -0.52
CA LEU A 45 15.26 -1.64 -0.09
C LEU A 45 16.41 -2.08 -0.99
N ILE A 46 17.15 -1.14 -1.54
CA ILE A 46 18.34 -1.41 -2.35
C ILE A 46 19.49 -0.65 -1.71
N ASP A 47 20.53 -1.37 -1.27
CA ASP A 47 21.73 -0.75 -0.73
C ASP A 47 22.75 -0.39 -1.82
N HIS A 48 23.78 0.38 -1.45
CA HIS A 48 24.85 0.77 -2.37
C HIS A 48 25.74 -0.39 -2.84
N LYS A 49 25.61 -1.58 -2.24
CA LYS A 49 26.35 -2.79 -2.64
C LYS A 49 25.55 -3.68 -3.59
N GLY A 50 24.35 -3.23 -3.99
CA GLY A 50 23.45 -3.96 -4.89
C GLY A 50 22.73 -5.11 -4.20
N VAL A 51 22.56 -5.08 -2.88
CA VAL A 51 21.66 -6.02 -2.20
C VAL A 51 20.26 -5.42 -2.19
N LEU A 52 19.31 -6.18 -2.74
CA LEU A 52 17.89 -5.87 -2.72
C LEU A 52 17.22 -6.70 -1.62
N THR A 53 16.54 -6.03 -0.70
CA THR A 53 15.65 -6.63 0.29
C THR A 53 14.21 -6.34 -0.10
N PHE A 54 13.46 -7.40 -0.35
CA PHE A 54 12.02 -7.40 -0.54
C PHE A 54 11.35 -7.72 0.80
N SER A 55 10.41 -6.91 1.22
CA SER A 55 9.54 -7.21 2.36
C SER A 55 8.10 -6.87 2.01
N GLU A 56 7.20 -7.83 2.16
CA GLU A 56 5.78 -7.66 1.90
C GLU A 56 4.96 -8.10 3.10
N ARG A 57 3.87 -7.37 3.34
CA ARG A 57 2.80 -7.75 4.25
C ARG A 57 1.54 -8.01 3.43
N THR A 58 0.94 -9.18 3.58
CA THR A 58 -0.38 -9.53 3.03
C THR A 58 -1.40 -9.49 4.15
N TYR A 59 -2.38 -8.59 4.05
CA TYR A 59 -3.38 -8.35 5.09
C TYR A 59 -4.50 -9.37 4.99
N ASN A 60 -4.70 -10.18 6.03
CA ASN A 60 -5.67 -11.28 6.02
C ASN A 60 -7.11 -10.77 6.12
N ASN A 61 -7.30 -9.72 6.90
CA ASN A 61 -8.56 -9.03 7.11
C ASN A 61 -8.50 -7.62 6.50
N CYS A 62 -9.66 -6.98 6.29
CA CYS A 62 -9.78 -5.61 5.74
C CYS A 62 -9.28 -4.52 6.71
N GLY A 63 -8.10 -4.71 7.30
CA GLY A 63 -7.47 -3.80 8.24
C GLY A 63 -5.99 -4.11 8.45
N PRO A 64 -5.20 -3.11 8.87
CA PRO A 64 -3.74 -3.22 8.92
C PRO A 64 -3.18 -4.06 10.07
N GLY A 65 -4.02 -4.48 11.03
CA GLY A 65 -3.59 -5.14 12.27
C GLY A 65 -3.32 -6.65 12.15
N ASP A 66 -3.81 -7.31 11.09
CA ASP A 66 -3.64 -8.75 10.88
C ASP A 66 -3.10 -9.01 9.47
N PHE A 67 -1.85 -9.47 9.41
CA PHE A 67 -1.14 -9.74 8.17
C PHE A 67 -0.17 -10.92 8.31
N THR A 68 0.07 -11.59 7.19
CA THR A 68 1.20 -12.49 7.00
C THR A 68 2.34 -11.74 6.31
N GLY A 69 3.59 -12.06 6.66
CA GLY A 69 4.78 -11.40 6.11
C GLY A 69 5.61 -12.34 5.26
N ALA A 70 6.16 -11.84 4.15
CA ALA A 70 7.19 -12.52 3.37
C ALA A 70 8.38 -11.56 3.18
N ALA A 71 9.61 -12.07 3.31
CA ALA A 71 10.80 -11.28 3.09
C ALA A 71 11.90 -12.10 2.43
N PHE A 72 12.55 -11.50 1.43
CA PHE A 72 13.63 -12.11 0.66
C PHE A 72 14.75 -11.10 0.48
N SER A 73 16.00 -11.55 0.43
CA SER A 73 17.13 -10.69 0.10
C SER A 73 18.02 -11.37 -0.92
N PHE A 74 18.38 -10.64 -1.97
CA PHE A 74 19.21 -11.16 -3.04
C PHE A 74 20.10 -10.06 -3.62
N ARG A 75 21.22 -10.47 -4.20
CA ARG A 75 22.16 -9.55 -4.85
C ARG A 75 21.74 -9.32 -6.29
N THR A 76 21.57 -8.07 -6.67
CA THR A 76 21.26 -7.68 -8.05
C THR A 76 22.51 -7.87 -8.91
N ARG A 77 22.35 -8.55 -10.05
CA ARG A 77 23.37 -8.61 -11.10
C ARG A 77 23.03 -7.52 -12.11
N ILE A 78 23.45 -6.28 -11.84
CA ILE A 78 23.36 -5.16 -12.79
C ILE A 78 24.79 -4.84 -13.22
#